data_AF-A0A6G3XXQ1-F1
#
_entry.id   AF-A0A6G3XXQ1-F1
#
_cell.length_a   1.000
_cell.length_b   1.000
_cell.length_c   1.000
_cell.angle_alpha   90.00
_cell.angle_beta   90.00
_cell.angle_gamma   90.00
#
_symmetry.space_group_name_H-M   'P 1'
#
loop_
_entity.id
_entity.type
_entity.pdbx_description
1 polymer ?
#
loop_
_entity_poly.entity_id
_entity_poly.type
_entity_poly.pdbx_seq_one_letter_code
_entity_poly.pdbx_strand_id
1 'polypeptide(L)'
;MCGRFAASRKPEDLTGLFGVEKWEPTEALEPDWNVAPTKEVYAILERPVKDADDRRPVRQLRALKWGLVPSWSKTPEGAARMINARAE
;
A
#
# COMPACT_ATOMS: atom_id res chain seq x y z
N MET A 1 18.13 1.90 -5.96
CA MET A 1 17.04 2.85 -5.65
C MET A 1 16.11 2.88 -6.84
N CYS A 2 14.80 2.70 -6.65
CA CYS A 2 13.83 2.54 -7.75
C CYS A 2 12.84 3.72 -7.75
N GLY A 3 12.52 4.25 -8.94
CA GLY A 3 11.62 5.40 -9.08
C GLY A 3 10.35 5.11 -9.88
N ARG A 4 10.26 3.95 -10.54
CA ARG A 4 9.13 3.51 -11.36
C ARG A 4 9.00 1.98 -11.32
N PHE A 5 7.79 1.46 -11.48
CA PHE A 5 7.54 0.03 -11.64
C PHE A 5 6.18 -0.22 -12.33
N ALA A 6 5.88 -1.49 -12.62
CA ALA A 6 4.58 -1.91 -13.14
C ALA A 6 3.79 -2.66 -12.05
N ALA A 7 2.50 -2.33 -11.91
CA ALA A 7 1.54 -2.98 -11.04
C ALA A 7 0.26 -3.26 -11.85
N SER A 8 0.21 -4.45 -12.47
CA SER A 8 -0.89 -4.84 -13.37
C SER A 8 -1.62 -6.11 -12.94
N ARG A 9 -1.31 -6.65 -11.75
CA ARG A 9 -1.97 -7.85 -11.22
C ARG A 9 -3.32 -7.49 -10.65
N LYS A 10 -4.28 -8.41 -10.78
CA LYS A 10 -5.60 -8.23 -10.17
C LYS A 10 -5.52 -8.37 -8.65
N PRO A 11 -6.39 -7.70 -7.89
CA PRO A 11 -6.41 -7.82 -6.44
C PRO A 11 -6.61 -9.26 -5.98
N GLU A 12 -7.43 -10.05 -6.68
CA GLU A 12 -7.71 -11.45 -6.37
C GLU A 12 -6.46 -12.34 -6.49
N ASP A 13 -5.60 -12.05 -7.47
CA ASP A 13 -4.32 -12.76 -7.61
C ASP A 13 -3.40 -12.46 -6.43
N LEU A 14 -3.37 -11.21 -5.97
CA LEU A 14 -2.58 -10.78 -4.81
C LEU A 14 -3.15 -11.35 -3.52
N THR A 15 -4.47 -11.33 -3.33
CA THR A 15 -5.09 -11.85 -2.10
C THR A 15 -4.89 -13.35 -1.96
N GLY A 16 -5.06 -14.10 -3.06
CA GLY A 16 -4.80 -15.54 -3.09
C GLY A 16 -3.32 -15.87 -2.84
N LEU A 17 -2.39 -15.16 -3.51
CA LEU A 17 -0.96 -15.42 -3.41
C LEU A 17 -0.40 -15.19 -1.99
N PHE A 18 -0.89 -14.15 -1.32
CA PHE A 18 -0.35 -13.73 -0.02
C PHE A 18 -1.21 -14.16 1.18
N GLY A 19 -2.34 -14.82 0.96
CA GLY A 19 -3.27 -15.22 2.01
C GLY A 19 -3.86 -14.00 2.73
N VAL A 20 -4.37 -13.04 1.97
CA VAL A 20 -5.03 -11.85 2.50
C VAL A 20 -6.41 -12.23 3.04
N GLU A 21 -6.67 -11.89 4.30
CA GLU A 21 -7.96 -12.14 4.97
C GLU A 21 -8.95 -10.99 4.77
N LYS A 22 -8.47 -9.75 4.57
CA LYS A 22 -9.32 -8.57 4.39
C LYS A 22 -8.83 -7.62 3.29
N TRP A 23 -9.72 -7.23 2.40
CA TRP A 23 -9.51 -6.18 1.41
C TRP A 23 -10.86 -5.57 1.01
N GLU A 24 -10.86 -4.37 0.43
CA GLU A 24 -12.08 -3.70 -0.01
C GLU A 24 -12.10 -3.61 -1.54
N PRO A 25 -13.05 -4.28 -2.23
CA PRO A 25 -13.17 -4.21 -3.70
C PRO A 25 -13.39 -2.81 -4.26
N THR A 26 -13.93 -1.90 -3.46
CA THR A 26 -14.11 -0.48 -3.83
C THR A 26 -12.78 0.31 -3.84
N GLU A 27 -11.73 -0.19 -3.18
CA GLU A 27 -10.36 0.34 -3.25
C GLU A 27 -9.55 -0.37 -4.36
N ALA A 28 -10.23 -0.95 -5.36
CA ALA A 28 -9.58 -1.58 -6.50
C ALA A 28 -8.79 -0.55 -7.33
N LEU A 29 -7.52 -0.82 -7.60
CA LEU A 29 -6.65 -0.01 -8.44
C LEU A 29 -6.64 -0.61 -9.85
N GLU A 30 -6.74 0.27 -10.86
CA GLU A 30 -6.57 -0.12 -12.25
C GLU A 30 -5.12 -0.55 -12.53
N PRO A 31 -4.90 -1.49 -13.47
CA PRO A 31 -3.56 -1.87 -13.91
C PRO A 31 -2.75 -0.66 -14.40
N ASP A 32 -1.52 -0.53 -13.91
CA ASP A 32 -0.59 0.53 -14.29
C ASP A 32 0.79 -0.04 -14.64
N TRP A 33 1.18 0.05 -15.91
CA TRP A 33 2.48 -0.41 -16.39
C TRP A 33 3.60 0.61 -16.17
N ASN A 34 3.26 1.74 -15.56
CA ASN A 34 4.16 2.85 -15.34
C ASN A 34 3.78 3.67 -14.08
N VAL A 35 3.82 2.98 -12.94
CA VAL A 35 3.60 3.58 -11.63
C VAL A 35 4.72 4.58 -11.33
N ALA A 36 4.33 5.81 -11.00
CA ALA A 36 5.22 6.89 -10.59
C ALA A 36 5.07 7.16 -9.09
N PRO A 37 6.04 7.85 -8.45
CA PRO A 37 5.91 8.27 -7.06
C PRO A 37 4.63 9.06 -6.82
N THR A 38 4.12 8.99 -5.60
CA THR A 38 2.88 9.61 -5.13
C THR A 38 1.58 9.03 -5.66
N LYS A 39 1.62 8.06 -6.60
CA LYS A 39 0.45 7.26 -6.97
C LYS A 39 0.04 6.33 -5.83
N GLU A 40 -1.21 5.91 -5.83
CA GLU A 40 -1.70 4.82 -4.98
C GLU A 40 -1.22 3.48 -5.54
N VAL A 41 -0.77 2.61 -4.65
CA VAL A 41 -0.23 1.28 -4.95
C VAL A 41 -0.72 0.30 -3.91
N TYR A 42 -0.81 -0.97 -4.28
CA TYR A 42 -1.13 -2.01 -3.32
C TYR A 42 0.02 -2.26 -2.36
N ALA A 43 -0.32 -2.32 -1.08
CA ALA A 43 0.55 -2.77 -0.01
C ALA A 43 -0.16 -3.87 0.79
N ILE A 44 0.60 -4.89 1.16
CA ILE A 44 0.13 -5.95 2.04
C ILE A 44 0.70 -5.70 3.42
N LEU A 45 -0.18 -5.64 4.41
CA LEU A 45 0.16 -5.27 5.77
C LEU A 45 -0.63 -6.11 6.76
N GLU A 46 -0.02 -6.40 7.90
CA GLU A 46 -0.65 -7.15 8.98
C GLU A 46 -1.01 -6.21 10.11
N ARG A 47 -2.31 -6.05 10.38
CA ARG A 47 -2.79 -5.15 11.43
C ARG A 47 -4.19 -5.54 11.92
N PRO A 48 -4.60 -5.08 13.11
CA PRO A 48 -5.99 -5.18 13.54
C PRO A 48 -6.92 -4.46 12.57
N VAL A 49 -8.09 -5.03 12.31
CA VAL A 49 -9.11 -4.34 11.53
C VAL A 49 -9.59 -3.13 12.33
N LYS A 50 -9.69 -1.98 11.66
CA LYS A 50 -10.21 -0.77 12.30
C LYS A 50 -11.66 -1.02 12.71
N ASP A 51 -12.02 -0.64 13.93
CA ASP A 51 -13.38 -0.74 14.46
C ASP A 51 -13.92 -2.18 14.62
N ALA A 52 -13.06 -3.21 14.57
CA ALA A 52 -13.45 -4.58 14.91
C ALA A 52 -13.30 -4.85 16.41
N ASP A 53 -14.26 -5.59 16.98
CA ASP A 53 -14.24 -6.05 18.38
C ASP A 53 -13.02 -6.94 18.65
N ASP A 54 -12.72 -7.85 17.72
CA ASP A 54 -11.49 -8.63 17.73
C ASP A 54 -10.32 -7.79 17.22
N ARG A 55 -9.31 -7.62 18.09
CA ARG A 55 -8.07 -6.88 17.81
C ARG A 55 -6.96 -7.75 17.26
N ARG A 56 -7.22 -9.03 16.95
CA ARG A 56 -6.26 -9.91 16.28
C ARG A 56 -5.79 -9.26 14.96
N PRO A 57 -4.47 -9.16 14.73
CA PRO A 57 -3.95 -8.76 13.44
C PRO A 57 -4.37 -9.74 12.35
N VAL A 58 -4.79 -9.21 11.22
CA VAL A 58 -5.07 -9.97 10.01
C VAL A 58 -4.27 -9.39 8.86
N ARG A 59 -3.96 -10.22 7.87
CA ARG A 59 -3.29 -9.76 6.65
C ARG A 59 -4.28 -9.03 5.75
N GLN A 60 -3.92 -7.82 5.36
CA GLN A 60 -4.78 -6.91 4.59
C GLN A 60 -4.10 -6.47 3.30
N LEU A 61 -4.86 -6.39 2.21
CA LEU A 61 -4.46 -5.67 1.00
C LEU A 61 -5.06 -4.26 1.06
N ARG A 62 -4.22 -3.23 0.93
CA ARG A 62 -4.64 -1.82 1.02
C ARG A 62 -4.04 -1.00 -0.11
N ALA A 63 -4.80 -0.03 -0.63
CA ALA A 63 -4.25 1.04 -1.45
C ALA A 63 -3.56 2.07 -0.56
N LEU A 64 -2.27 2.32 -0.78
CA LEU A 64 -1.49 3.33 -0.06
C LEU A 64 -0.73 4.22 -1.04
N LYS A 65 -0.48 5.46 -0.65
CA LYS A 65 0.32 6.41 -1.43
C LYS A 65 1.81 6.02 -1.39
N TRP A 66 2.47 5.92 -2.55
CA TRP A 66 3.91 5.71 -2.62
C TRP A 66 4.68 7.00 -2.33
N GLY A 67 4.97 7.23 -1.06
CA GLY A 67 5.72 8.37 -0.55
C GLY A 67 5.40 8.54 0.93
N LEU A 68 6.37 8.26 1.79
CA LEU A 68 6.15 8.25 3.23
C LEU A 68 5.84 9.67 3.72
N VAL A 69 4.76 9.82 4.49
CA VAL A 69 4.50 11.02 5.30
C VAL A 69 4.79 10.63 6.76
N PRO A 70 5.85 11.16 7.38
CA PRO A 70 6.13 10.92 8.78
C PRO A 70 4.99 11.41 9.67
N SER A 71 4.70 10.70 10.75
CA SER A 71 3.62 11.05 11.68
C SER A 71 3.78 12.44 12.34
N TRP A 72 5.01 12.95 12.42
CA TRP A 72 5.33 14.28 12.96
C TRP A 72 5.26 15.39 11.91
N SER A 73 5.05 15.05 10.63
CA SER A 73 4.98 16.05 9.56
C SER A 73 3.70 16.86 9.65
N LYS A 74 3.82 18.18 9.47
CA LYS A 74 2.67 19.11 9.46
C LYS A 74 1.91 19.09 8.13
N THR A 75 2.56 18.69 7.04
CA THR A 75 1.99 18.63 5.68
C THR A 75 2.47 17.37 4.94
N PRO A 76 1.71 16.87 3.95
CA PRO A 76 2.10 15.71 3.15
C PRO A 76 3.04 16.05 1.97
N GLU A 77 3.39 17.31 1.75
CA GLU A 77 4.11 17.80 0.56
C GLU A 77 5.52 17.19 0.41
N GLY A 78 6.14 16.80 1.53
CA GLY A 78 7.45 16.14 1.55
C GLY A 78 7.45 14.68 1.06
N ALA A 79 6.28 14.05 0.91
CA ALA A 79 6.15 12.62 0.62
C ALA A 79 6.89 12.18 -0.65
N ALA A 80 6.89 13.02 -1.69
CA ALA A 80 7.52 12.70 -2.97
C ALA A 80 9.05 12.51 -2.87
N ARG A 81 9.68 13.04 -1.82
CA ARG A 81 11.11 12.88 -1.54
C ARG A 81 11.42 11.64 -0.71
N MET A 82 10.42 11.01 -0.09
CA MET A 82 10.56 9.86 0.82
C MET A 82 9.98 8.59 0.19
N ILE A 83 10.49 8.25 -1.00
CA ILE A 83 9.99 7.14 -1.82
C ILE A 83 10.86 5.88 -1.74
N ASN A 84 12.07 6.02 -1.21
CA ASN A 84 13.03 4.93 -1.00
C ASN A 84 13.66 5.07 0.39
N ALA A 85 14.02 3.95 1.00
CA ALA A 85 14.87 3.88 2.18
C ALA A 85 16.09 3.02 1.84
N ARG A 86 17.29 3.48 2.23
CA ARG A 86 18.53 2.69 2.16
C ARG A 86 18.50 1.63 3.27
N ALA A 87 19.14 0.49 3.04
CA ALA A 87 19.05 -0.67 3.93
C ALA A 87 20.18 -0.72 4.97
N GLU A 88 21.32 -0.12 4.63
CA GLU A 88 22.45 0.18 5.51
C GLU A 88 22.13 1.27 6.53
#